data_AF-A0A661HSE6-F1
#
_entry.id   AF-A0A661HSE6-F1
#
_cell.length_a   1.000
_cell.length_b   1.000
_cell.length_c   1.000
_cell.angle_alpha   90.00
_cell.angle_beta   90.00
_cell.angle_gamma   90.00
#
_symmetry.space_group_name_H-M   'P 1'
#
loop_
_entity.id
_entity.type
_entity.pdbx_description
1 polymer ?
#
loop_
_entity_poly.entity_id
_entity_poly.type
_entity_poly.pdbx_seq_one_letter_code
_entity_poly.pdbx_strand_id
1 'polypeptide(L)'
;MFFKNGKVNNRENKEGRVYVFRITLACSKIIWKVGMTHSDRATDRMFEVLRSFFQVHRYSPKCELKRDKKVLIPRLVEKHMHSLLDEWRYTLDKPSDGSTEFFHNLDEEVLLDYLDNFAYETLLQTTSLKESDHTKILDAIEKTNPTPIIDNSIPF
;
A
#
# COMPACT_ATOMS: atom_id res chain seq x y z
N MET A 1 18.25 18.02 36.93
CA MET A 1 18.30 18.75 35.65
C MET A 1 18.02 17.73 34.55
N PHE A 2 16.80 17.69 34.01
CA PHE A 2 16.41 16.73 32.97
C PHE A 2 16.50 17.43 31.61
N PHE A 3 17.42 17.01 30.76
CA PHE A 3 17.47 17.47 29.39
C PHE A 3 16.31 16.84 28.62
N LYS A 4 15.30 17.66 28.28
CA LYS A 4 14.36 17.34 27.20
C LYS A 4 15.17 17.39 25.91
N ASN A 5 15.66 16.24 25.46
CA ASN A 5 16.07 16.10 24.07
C ASN A 5 14.82 16.35 23.22
N GLY A 6 14.76 17.53 22.60
CA GLY A 6 13.77 17.84 21.59
C GLY A 6 13.91 16.79 20.50
N LYS A 7 12.91 15.90 20.39
CA LYS A 7 12.77 15.07 19.21
C LYS A 7 12.56 16.02 18.04
N VAL A 8 13.60 16.21 17.24
CA VAL A 8 13.45 16.71 15.87
C VAL A 8 12.48 15.74 15.22
N ASN A 9 11.23 16.18 14.98
CA ASN A 9 10.26 15.42 14.21
C ASN A 9 10.74 15.41 12.76
N ASN A 10 11.71 14.55 12.46
CA ASN A 10 12.09 14.21 11.10
C ASN A 10 11.02 13.25 10.55
N ARG A 11 9.77 13.71 10.44
CA ARG A 11 8.66 12.93 9.87
C ARG A 11 8.69 12.95 8.34
N GLU A 12 9.88 12.76 7.76
CA GLU A 12 10.06 12.43 6.35
C GLU A 12 10.33 10.92 6.18
N ASN A 13 9.58 10.06 6.87
CA ASN A 13 9.44 8.69 6.37
C ASN A 13 8.50 8.73 5.16
N LYS A 14 9.04 9.17 4.02
CA LYS A 14 8.35 9.20 2.71
C LYS A 14 7.96 7.78 2.30
N GLU A 15 8.80 6.82 2.66
CA GLU A 15 8.61 5.40 2.39
C GLU A 15 7.58 4.75 3.32
N GLY A 16 7.03 3.65 2.86
CA GLY A 16 6.17 2.79 3.66
C GLY A 16 5.98 1.47 2.95
N ARG A 17 4.84 0.84 3.21
CA ARG A 17 4.55 -0.51 2.73
C ARG A 17 3.15 -0.58 2.17
N VAL A 18 2.98 -1.28 1.07
CA VAL A 18 1.68 -1.69 0.54
C VAL A 18 1.53 -3.18 0.78
N TYR A 19 0.38 -3.57 1.30
CA TYR A 19 0.08 -4.94 1.67
C TYR A 19 -1.17 -5.45 0.97
N VAL A 20 -1.24 -6.78 0.86
CA VAL A 20 -2.41 -7.51 0.36
C VAL A 20 -2.79 -8.57 1.38
N PHE A 21 -4.01 -8.50 1.89
CA PHE A 21 -4.60 -9.52 2.74
C PHE A 21 -5.62 -10.33 1.95
N ARG A 22 -5.52 -11.66 2.05
CA ARG A 22 -6.56 -12.59 1.63
C ARG A 22 -7.41 -12.94 2.85
N ILE A 23 -8.69 -12.64 2.80
CA ILE A 23 -9.62 -12.86 3.91
C ILE A 23 -10.68 -13.87 3.46
N THR A 24 -10.78 -14.99 4.18
CA THR A 24 -11.83 -15.98 3.98
C THR A 24 -12.92 -15.76 5.03
N LEU A 25 -14.10 -15.37 4.56
CA LEU A 25 -15.29 -15.14 5.38
C LEU A 25 -15.90 -16.46 5.86
N ALA A 26 -16.83 -16.39 6.84
CA ALA A 26 -17.48 -17.58 7.39
C ALA A 26 -18.26 -18.40 6.34
N CYS A 27 -18.75 -17.74 5.28
CA CYS A 27 -19.42 -18.38 4.14
C CYS A 27 -18.46 -18.90 3.06
N SER A 28 -17.17 -19.06 3.38
CA SER A 28 -16.10 -19.45 2.45
C SER A 28 -15.81 -18.45 1.32
N LYS A 29 -16.51 -17.32 1.26
CA LYS A 29 -16.21 -16.24 0.30
C LYS A 29 -14.84 -15.65 0.59
N ILE A 30 -14.04 -15.50 -0.46
CA ILE A 30 -12.73 -14.84 -0.41
C ILE A 30 -12.90 -13.39 -0.80
N ILE A 31 -12.35 -12.50 0.03
CA ILE A 31 -12.23 -11.07 -0.26
C ILE A 31 -10.78 -10.64 -0.03
N TRP A 32 -10.43 -9.54 -0.69
CA TRP A 32 -9.10 -9.00 -0.72
C TRP A 32 -9.09 -7.62 -0.08
N LYS A 33 -8.09 -7.34 0.75
CA LYS A 33 -7.82 -5.97 1.21
C LYS A 33 -6.45 -5.54 0.70
N VAL A 34 -6.42 -4.46 -0.06
CA VAL A 34 -5.20 -3.75 -0.42
C VAL A 34 -5.12 -2.51 0.43
N GLY A 35 -4.00 -2.28 1.11
CA GLY A 35 -3.84 -1.08 1.91
C GLY A 35 -2.38 -0.74 2.15
N MET A 36 -2.15 0.35 2.87
CA MET A 36 -0.79 0.80 3.19
C MET A 36 -0.51 1.00 4.68
N THR A 37 0.78 1.05 5.02
CA THR A 37 1.27 1.43 6.34
C THR A 37 2.63 2.12 6.25
N HIS A 38 2.91 3.01 7.20
CA HIS A 38 4.26 3.56 7.42
C HIS A 38 5.03 2.79 8.51
N SER A 39 4.41 1.78 9.12
CA SER A 39 5.09 0.86 10.04
C SER A 39 6.03 -0.07 9.28
N ASP A 40 7.02 -0.63 10.00
CA ASP A 40 7.99 -1.56 9.42
C ASP A 40 7.38 -2.87 8.89
N ARG A 41 6.17 -3.21 9.34
CA ARG A 41 5.48 -4.47 9.05
C ARG A 41 3.97 -4.25 8.83
N ALA A 42 3.40 -4.98 7.89
CA ALA A 42 1.95 -4.97 7.66
C ALA A 42 1.15 -5.81 8.68
N THR A 43 1.82 -6.64 9.48
CA THR A 43 1.18 -7.52 10.48
C THR A 43 0.37 -6.75 11.52
N ASP A 44 0.84 -5.57 11.94
CA ASP A 44 0.12 -4.74 12.91
C ASP A 44 -1.22 -4.27 12.35
N ARG A 45 -1.22 -3.87 11.06
CA ARG A 45 -2.45 -3.54 10.33
C ARG A 45 -3.37 -4.74 10.17
N MET A 46 -2.82 -5.93 9.95
CA MET A 46 -3.61 -7.17 9.88
C MET A 46 -4.38 -7.41 11.17
N PHE A 47 -3.73 -7.28 12.33
CA PHE A 47 -4.40 -7.45 13.63
C PHE A 47 -5.39 -6.32 13.94
N GLU A 48 -5.11 -5.09 13.54
CA GLU A 48 -6.07 -3.98 13.65
C GLU A 48 -7.34 -4.25 12.84
N VAL A 49 -7.19 -4.71 11.59
CA VAL A 49 -8.32 -5.09 10.72
C VAL A 49 -9.10 -6.25 11.33
N LEU A 50 -8.43 -7.32 11.78
CA LEU A 50 -9.10 -8.46 12.41
C LEU A 50 -9.85 -8.08 13.69
N ARG A 51 -9.26 -7.22 14.53
CA ARG A 51 -9.92 -6.69 15.74
C ARG A 51 -11.18 -5.90 15.38
N SER A 52 -11.07 -4.98 14.43
CA SER A 52 -12.20 -4.17 13.94
C SER A 52 -13.31 -5.07 13.38
N PHE A 53 -12.94 -6.05 12.58
CA PHE A 53 -13.86 -7.04 12.02
C PHE A 53 -14.58 -7.83 13.13
N PHE A 54 -13.84 -8.31 14.14
CA PHE A 54 -14.41 -9.05 15.27
C PHE A 54 -15.38 -8.19 16.10
N GLN A 55 -15.08 -6.91 16.31
CA GLN A 55 -15.96 -6.00 17.07
C GLN A 55 -17.34 -5.85 16.42
N VAL A 56 -17.40 -5.88 15.08
CA VAL A 56 -18.64 -5.68 14.31
C VAL A 56 -19.36 -7.00 14.03
N HIS A 57 -18.63 -8.01 13.56
CA HIS A 57 -19.21 -9.27 13.07
C HIS A 57 -19.20 -10.40 14.12
N ARG A 58 -18.50 -10.22 15.25
CA ARG A 58 -18.42 -11.18 16.38
C ARG A 58 -17.81 -12.53 16.01
N TYR A 59 -17.02 -12.57 14.94
CA TYR A 59 -16.14 -13.68 14.60
C TYR A 59 -14.85 -13.15 13.97
N SER A 60 -13.78 -13.94 14.02
CA SER A 60 -12.51 -13.62 13.35
C SER A 60 -12.42 -14.42 12.05
N PRO A 61 -12.37 -13.79 10.87
CA PRO A 61 -12.16 -14.51 9.63
C PRO A 61 -10.73 -15.06 9.56
N LYS A 62 -10.50 -16.06 8.71
CA LYS A 62 -9.14 -16.45 8.33
C LYS A 62 -8.55 -15.31 7.50
N CYS A 63 -7.39 -14.80 7.90
CA CYS A 63 -6.69 -13.74 7.19
C CYS A 63 -5.25 -14.16 6.93
N GLU A 64 -4.81 -14.03 5.69
CA GLU A 64 -3.46 -14.39 5.23
C GLU A 64 -2.80 -13.15 4.64
N LEU A 65 -1.59 -12.82 5.13
CA LEU A 65 -0.75 -11.78 4.55
C LEU A 65 -0.11 -12.33 3.26
N LYS A 66 -0.64 -11.93 2.11
CA LYS A 66 -0.17 -12.42 0.80
C LYS A 66 0.95 -11.58 0.22
N ARG A 67 0.95 -10.28 0.51
CA ARG A 67 2.07 -9.39 0.17
C ARG A 67 2.29 -8.33 1.23
N ASP A 68 3.57 -7.98 1.39
CA ASP A 68 4.02 -6.88 2.23
C ASP A 68 5.25 -6.21 1.56
N LYS A 69 5.00 -5.27 0.65
CA LYS A 69 6.02 -4.68 -0.23
C LYS A 69 6.39 -3.27 0.23
N LYS A 70 7.69 -2.99 0.38
CA LYS A 70 8.19 -1.63 0.62
C LYS A 70 8.03 -0.78 -0.64
N VAL A 71 7.60 0.47 -0.47
CA VAL A 71 7.39 1.43 -1.55
C VAL A 71 7.73 2.85 -1.10
N LEU A 72 8.12 3.71 -2.04
CA LEU A 72 8.57 5.08 -1.79
C LEU A 72 7.43 6.06 -1.55
N ILE A 73 6.25 5.78 -2.10
CA ILE A 73 5.06 6.64 -2.06
C ILE A 73 3.79 5.82 -1.78
N PRO A 74 3.70 5.16 -0.60
CA PRO A 74 2.67 4.16 -0.29
C PRO A 74 1.24 4.62 -0.51
N ARG A 75 0.94 5.88 -0.16
CA ARG A 75 -0.39 6.46 -0.36
C ARG A 75 -0.79 6.58 -1.83
N LEU A 76 0.15 6.93 -2.71
CA LEU A 76 -0.14 7.07 -4.14
C LEU A 76 -0.30 5.69 -4.78
N VAL A 77 0.53 4.72 -4.38
CA VAL A 77 0.40 3.33 -4.82
C VAL A 77 -0.93 2.73 -4.37
N GLU A 78 -1.31 2.87 -3.10
CA GLU A 78 -2.60 2.41 -2.58
C GLU A 78 -3.78 3.01 -3.36
N LYS A 79 -3.78 4.34 -3.53
CA LYS A 79 -4.84 5.04 -4.28
C LYS A 79 -4.96 4.54 -5.71
N HIS A 80 -3.83 4.31 -6.37
CA HIS A 80 -3.80 3.74 -7.72
C HIS A 80 -4.38 2.33 -7.76
N MET A 81 -3.96 1.46 -6.84
CA MET A 81 -4.52 0.11 -6.72
C MET A 81 -6.03 0.14 -6.50
N HIS A 82 -6.54 1.03 -5.64
CA HIS A 82 -7.97 1.16 -5.40
C HIS A 82 -8.73 1.67 -6.62
N SER A 83 -8.13 2.57 -7.41
CA SER A 83 -8.71 3.03 -8.67
C SER A 83 -8.74 1.93 -9.73
N LEU A 84 -7.67 1.13 -9.82
CA LEU A 84 -7.58 0.00 -10.74
C LEU A 84 -8.62 -1.07 -10.38
N LEU A 85 -8.83 -1.31 -9.08
CA LEU A 85 -9.66 -2.39 -8.58
C LEU A 85 -11.13 -2.00 -8.32
N ASP A 86 -11.54 -0.79 -8.72
CA ASP A 86 -12.83 -0.21 -8.34
C ASP A 86 -14.03 -1.06 -8.81
N GLU A 87 -13.94 -1.67 -10.00
CA GLU A 87 -14.99 -2.53 -10.54
C GLU A 87 -15.22 -3.82 -9.73
N TRP A 88 -14.24 -4.23 -8.92
CA TRP A 88 -14.31 -5.41 -8.05
C TRP A 88 -14.59 -5.07 -6.59
N ARG A 89 -14.97 -3.83 -6.29
CA ARG A 89 -15.20 -3.38 -4.91
C ARG A 89 -16.26 -4.24 -4.22
N TYR A 90 -15.92 -4.71 -3.03
CA TYR A 90 -16.79 -5.46 -2.15
C TYR A 90 -17.18 -4.63 -0.93
N THR A 91 -18.47 -4.62 -0.61
CA THR A 91 -19.00 -3.97 0.60
C THR A 91 -19.52 -5.03 1.56
N LEU A 92 -19.11 -4.97 2.82
CA LEU A 92 -19.64 -5.82 3.89
C LEU A 92 -21.02 -5.31 4.33
N ASP A 93 -21.89 -6.22 4.77
CA ASP A 93 -23.24 -5.87 5.26
C ASP A 93 -23.22 -4.90 6.45
N LYS A 94 -22.15 -4.97 7.25
CA LYS A 94 -21.90 -4.06 8.36
C LYS A 94 -20.53 -3.41 8.16
N PRO A 95 -20.44 -2.07 8.16
CA PRO A 95 -19.16 -1.40 8.06
C PRO A 95 -18.36 -1.65 9.36
N SER A 96 -17.05 -1.78 9.21
CA SER A 96 -16.10 -1.84 10.32
C SER A 96 -15.04 -0.76 10.16
N ASP A 97 -14.40 -0.34 11.24
CA ASP A 97 -13.40 0.72 11.14
C ASP A 97 -12.21 0.21 10.31
N GLY A 98 -11.86 0.90 9.23
CA GLY A 98 -10.93 0.42 8.20
C GLY A 98 -11.54 -0.47 7.09
N SER A 99 -12.88 -0.58 7.01
CA SER A 99 -13.61 -1.37 6.00
C SER A 99 -13.77 -0.73 4.63
N THR A 100 -13.01 0.32 4.32
CA THR A 100 -13.34 1.18 3.16
C THR A 100 -12.94 0.60 1.81
N GLU A 101 -11.99 -0.34 1.73
CA GLU A 101 -11.64 -0.98 0.46
C GLU A 101 -11.41 -2.50 0.62
N PHE A 102 -12.49 -3.26 0.43
CA PHE A 102 -12.39 -4.69 0.12
C PHE A 102 -12.70 -4.91 -1.37
N PHE A 103 -12.18 -6.01 -1.92
CA PHE A 103 -12.36 -6.40 -3.31
C PHE A 103 -12.69 -7.90 -3.40
N HIS A 104 -13.39 -8.33 -4.45
CA HIS A 104 -13.74 -9.73 -4.67
C HIS A 104 -13.58 -10.14 -6.15
N ASN A 105 -13.61 -11.44 -6.44
CA ASN A 105 -13.45 -11.97 -7.81
C ASN A 105 -12.14 -11.54 -8.51
N LEU A 106 -11.09 -11.30 -7.71
CA LEU A 106 -9.76 -11.04 -8.23
C LEU A 106 -9.00 -12.35 -8.41
N ASP A 107 -8.21 -12.41 -9.48
CA ASP A 107 -7.17 -13.42 -9.64
C ASP A 107 -6.00 -13.07 -8.70
N GLU A 108 -5.65 -14.01 -7.81
CA GLU A 108 -4.60 -13.82 -6.82
C GLU A 108 -3.23 -13.61 -7.48
N GLU A 109 -2.90 -14.41 -8.50
CA GLU A 109 -1.59 -14.35 -9.15
C GLU A 109 -1.42 -13.03 -9.89
N VAL A 110 -2.45 -12.60 -10.63
CA VAL A 110 -2.44 -11.32 -11.36
C VAL A 110 -2.29 -10.14 -10.40
N LEU A 111 -3.03 -10.13 -9.28
CA LEU A 111 -2.93 -9.06 -8.28
C LEU A 111 -1.53 -8.99 -7.66
N LEU A 112 -0.96 -10.14 -7.31
CA LEU A 112 0.33 -10.23 -6.66
C LEU A 112 1.49 -9.95 -7.62
N ASP A 113 1.37 -10.36 -8.88
CA ASP A 113 2.32 -10.07 -9.95
C ASP A 113 2.34 -8.57 -10.27
N TYR A 114 1.15 -7.97 -10.42
CA TYR A 114 1.03 -6.53 -10.66
C TYR A 114 1.74 -5.73 -9.57
N LEU A 115 1.51 -6.07 -8.30
CA LEU A 115 2.14 -5.35 -7.18
C LEU A 115 3.66 -5.54 -7.17
N ASP A 116 4.18 -6.72 -7.55
CA ASP A 116 5.61 -6.99 -7.57
C ASP A 116 6.32 -6.27 -8.71
N ASN A 117 5.72 -6.25 -9.90
CA ASN A 117 6.29 -5.68 -11.12
C ASN A 117 5.83 -4.24 -11.39
N PHE A 118 5.10 -3.65 -10.45
CA PHE A 118 4.62 -2.28 -10.52
C PHE A 118 5.76 -1.27 -10.76
N ALA A 119 5.57 -0.41 -11.77
CA ALA A 119 6.46 0.69 -12.12
C ALA A 119 5.82 2.04 -11.74
N TYR A 120 6.59 2.96 -11.15
CA TYR A 120 6.07 4.25 -10.66
C TYR A 120 5.55 5.15 -11.78
N GLU A 121 6.05 4.98 -13.00
CA GLU A 121 5.60 5.64 -14.23
C GLU A 121 4.10 5.43 -14.47
N THR A 122 3.55 4.29 -14.07
CA THR A 122 2.12 3.99 -14.22
C THR A 122 1.24 4.96 -13.42
N LEU A 123 1.76 5.55 -12.34
CA LEU A 123 1.02 6.52 -11.53
C LEU A 123 0.76 7.83 -12.28
N LEU A 124 1.65 8.20 -13.20
CA LEU A 124 1.54 9.44 -13.99
C LEU A 124 0.31 9.43 -14.91
N GLN A 125 -0.26 8.27 -15.20
CA GLN A 125 -1.44 8.11 -16.04
C GLN A 125 -2.74 8.49 -15.30
N THR A 126 -2.67 8.77 -13.99
CA THR A 126 -3.84 9.13 -13.18
C THR A 126 -4.31 10.55 -13.53
N THR A 127 -5.55 10.68 -14.01
CA THR A 127 -6.17 11.93 -14.51
C THR A 127 -6.40 13.04 -13.48
N SER A 128 -5.91 12.92 -12.24
CA SER A 128 -6.15 13.89 -11.16
C SER A 128 -5.01 13.98 -10.15
N LEU A 129 -3.76 13.97 -10.63
CA LEU A 129 -2.59 14.21 -9.78
C LEU A 129 -2.44 15.70 -9.47
N LYS A 130 -2.10 16.01 -8.22
CA LYS A 130 -1.62 17.35 -7.85
C LYS A 130 -0.17 17.50 -8.30
N GLU A 131 0.27 18.73 -8.52
CA GLU A 131 1.68 19.02 -8.86
C GLU A 131 2.65 18.41 -7.82
N SER A 132 2.32 18.50 -6.53
CA SER A 132 3.11 17.88 -5.45
C SER A 132 3.20 16.36 -5.53
N ASP A 133 2.21 15.70 -6.13
CA ASP A 133 2.22 14.24 -6.30
C ASP A 133 3.05 13.87 -7.53
N HIS A 134 3.01 14.68 -8.59
CA HIS A 134 3.85 14.53 -9.77
C HIS A 134 5.35 14.57 -9.42
N THR A 135 5.78 15.57 -8.64
CA THR A 135 7.18 15.66 -8.17
C THR A 135 7.60 14.42 -7.40
N LYS A 136 6.76 13.92 -6.47
CA LYS A 136 7.07 12.71 -5.69
C LYS A 136 7.19 11.46 -6.55
N ILE A 137 6.40 11.35 -7.62
CA ILE A 137 6.47 10.22 -8.55
C ILE A 137 7.78 10.30 -9.34
N LEU A 138 8.16 11.46 -9.87
CA LEU A 138 9.43 11.65 -10.56
C LEU A 138 10.63 11.33 -9.66
N ASP A 139 10.63 11.85 -8.42
CA ASP A 139 11.67 11.54 -7.43
C ASP A 139 11.76 10.02 -7.15
N ALA A 140 10.62 9.32 -7.16
CA ALA A 140 10.59 7.87 -6.94
C ALA A 140 11.16 7.11 -8.14
N ILE A 141 10.83 7.53 -9.36
CA ILE A 141 11.34 6.96 -10.61
C ILE A 141 12.87 7.09 -10.67
N GLU A 142 13.40 8.30 -10.41
CA GLU A 142 14.85 8.56 -10.44
C GLU A 142 15.60 7.69 -9.43
N LYS A 143 15.02 7.48 -8.24
CA LYS A 143 15.61 6.60 -7.22
C LYS A 143 15.61 5.13 -7.60
N THR A 144 14.62 4.67 -8.35
CA THR A 144 14.55 3.28 -8.82
C THR A 144 15.40 3.02 -10.07
N ASN A 145 15.60 4.04 -10.89
CA ASN A 145 16.37 4.00 -12.14
C ASN A 145 17.45 5.09 -12.11
N PRO A 146 18.49 4.97 -11.26
CA PRO A 146 19.54 5.99 -11.20
C PRO A 146 20.17 6.12 -12.58
N THR A 147 20.15 7.33 -13.15
CA THR A 147 20.80 7.59 -14.43
C THR A 147 22.28 7.23 -14.28
N PRO A 148 22.88 6.44 -15.19
CA PRO A 148 24.29 6.12 -15.10
C PRO A 148 25.08 7.42 -15.10
N ILE A 149 25.89 7.63 -14.06
CA ILE A 149 26.80 8.77 -14.00
C ILE A 149 27.81 8.56 -15.14
N ILE A 150 27.67 9.31 -16.22
CA ILE A 150 28.66 9.34 -17.29
C ILE A 150 29.85 10.11 -16.73
N ASP A 151 30.85 9.38 -16.23
CA ASP A 151 32.09 9.96 -15.76
C ASP A 151 32.93 10.43 -16.95
N ASN A 152 32.78 11.71 -17.31
CA ASN A 152 33.57 12.37 -18.34
C ASN A 152 35.02 12.67 -17.88
N SER A 153 35.46 12.20 -16.71
CA SER A 153 36.82 12.41 -16.20
C SER A 153 37.84 11.36 -16.64
N ILE A 154 37.43 10.36 -17.45
CA ILE A 154 38.35 9.42 -18.08
C ILE A 154 38.76 9.98 -19.45
N PRO A 155 39.97 10.57 -19.60
CA PRO A 155 40.49 10.89 -20.92
C PRO A 155 40.71 9.60 -21.71
N PHE A 156 40.21 9.56 -22.94
CA PHE A 156 40.46 8.51 -23.92
C PHE A 156 41.95 8.40 -24.29
#